data_AF-A0A2N6VK22-F1
#
_entry.id   AF-A0A2N6VK22-F1
#
_cell.length_a   1.000
_cell.length_b   1.000
_cell.length_c   1.000
_cell.angle_alpha   90.00
_cell.angle_beta   90.00
_cell.angle_gamma   90.00
#
_symmetry.space_group_name_H-M   'P 1'
#
loop_
_entity.id
_entity.type
_entity.pdbx_description
1 polymer ?
#
loop_
_entity_poly.entity_id
_entity_poly.type
_entity_poly.pdbx_seq_one_letter_code
_entity_poly.pdbx_strand_id
1 'polypeptide(L)'
;AYRRRKTTVAVWFAILALLGGFVALFADDFSDEFELPGAQSQEALDNLELTFPQVSGGRGQLTIVAPDGADLNDEEYKKPIEEAADKLEDYDHVDGAMSPYDDMIDGSI
;
A
#
# COMPACT_ATOMS: atom_id res chain seq x y z
N ALA A 1 -24.32 37.76 -33.32
CA ALA A 1 -23.30 36.69 -33.30
C ALA A 1 -23.21 35.87 -31.99
N TYR A 2 -24.05 36.07 -30.95
CA TYR A 2 -23.87 35.40 -29.63
C TYR A 2 -25.00 34.42 -29.21
N ARG A 3 -25.79 33.91 -30.15
CA ARG A 3 -27.02 33.16 -29.82
C ARG A 3 -26.80 31.72 -29.35
N ARG A 4 -25.64 31.11 -29.62
CA ARG A 4 -25.37 29.71 -29.25
C ARG A 4 -24.49 29.52 -28.01
N ARG A 5 -24.11 30.61 -27.32
CA ARG A 5 -23.23 30.52 -26.13
C ARG A 5 -23.75 29.56 -25.06
N LYS A 6 -25.07 29.54 -24.82
CA LYS A 6 -25.70 28.63 -23.85
C LYS A 6 -25.68 27.17 -24.33
N THR A 7 -25.89 26.95 -25.62
CA THR A 7 -25.84 25.61 -26.23
C THR A 7 -24.43 25.04 -26.18
N THR A 8 -23.42 25.85 -26.48
CA THR A 8 -22.02 25.46 -26.39
C THR A 8 -21.64 25.05 -24.96
N VAL A 9 -22.04 25.84 -23.96
CA VAL A 9 -21.80 25.52 -22.54
C VAL A 9 -22.52 24.24 -22.13
N ALA A 10 -23.79 24.07 -22.50
CA ALA A 10 -24.56 22.87 -22.19
C ALA A 10 -23.95 21.61 -22.79
N VAL A 11 -23.48 21.68 -24.04
CA VAL A 11 -22.79 20.56 -24.70
C VAL A 11 -21.49 20.22 -23.98
N TRP A 12 -20.70 21.22 -23.57
CA TRP A 12 -19.48 20.98 -22.82
C TRP A 12 -19.73 20.31 -21.46
N PHE A 13 -20.76 20.76 -20.73
CA PHE A 13 -21.17 20.10 -19.49
C PHE A 13 -21.62 18.66 -19.73
N ALA A 14 -22.38 18.41 -20.80
CA ALA A 14 -22.78 17.04 -21.14
C ALA A 14 -21.58 16.15 -21.45
N ILE A 15 -20.59 16.65 -22.19
CA ILE A 15 -19.35 15.92 -22.49
C ILE A 15 -18.56 15.64 -21.20
N LEU A 16 -18.38 16.64 -20.34
CA LEU A 16 -17.66 16.47 -19.08
C LEU A 16 -18.38 15.50 -18.14
N ALA A 17 -19.71 15.55 -18.06
CA ALA A 17 -20.49 14.61 -17.27
C ALA A 17 -20.37 13.18 -17.81
N LEU A 18 -20.35 13.01 -19.13
CA LEU A 18 -20.12 11.70 -19.76
C LEU A 18 -18.73 11.16 -19.45
N LEU A 19 -17.68 11.98 -19.60
CA LEU A 19 -16.30 11.58 -19.30
C LEU A 19 -16.12 11.26 -17.81
N GLY A 20 -16.63 12.13 -16.92
CA GLY A 20 -16.57 11.94 -15.49
C GLY A 20 -17.34 10.70 -15.03
N GLY A 21 -18.53 10.47 -15.58
CA GLY A 21 -19.30 9.26 -15.32
C GLY A 21 -18.61 7.99 -15.85
N PHE A 22 -17.95 8.08 -17.00
CA PHE A 22 -17.18 6.96 -17.53
C PHE A 22 -15.99 6.62 -16.63
N VAL A 23 -15.20 7.61 -16.22
CA VAL A 23 -14.11 7.40 -15.26
C VAL A 23 -14.65 6.83 -13.94
N ALA A 24 -15.73 7.39 -13.40
CA ALA A 24 -16.29 6.91 -12.13
C ALA A 24 -16.81 5.45 -12.18
N LEU A 25 -17.22 4.95 -13.36
CA LEU A 25 -17.76 3.60 -13.52
C LEU A 25 -16.73 2.58 -14.01
N PHE A 26 -15.67 3.03 -14.70
CA PHE A 26 -14.75 2.15 -15.43
C PHE A 26 -13.28 2.42 -15.16
N ALA A 27 -12.92 3.46 -14.39
CA ALA A 27 -11.52 3.66 -14.01
C ALA A 27 -11.12 2.63 -12.96
N ASP A 28 -10.00 1.97 -13.22
CA ASP A 28 -9.27 1.18 -12.25
C ASP A 28 -8.43 2.11 -11.35
N ASP A 29 -7.85 1.57 -10.29
CA ASP A 29 -6.92 2.32 -9.46
C ASP A 29 -5.71 2.82 -10.27
N PHE A 30 -5.20 3.99 -9.90
CA PHE A 30 -3.98 4.51 -10.53
C PHE A 30 -2.82 3.57 -10.22
N SER A 31 -2.17 3.03 -11.25
CA SER A 31 -0.96 2.21 -11.07
C SER A 31 0.21 3.10 -10.65
N ASP A 32 0.71 2.93 -9.42
CA ASP A 32 1.92 3.61 -8.92
C ASP A 32 3.23 2.96 -9.43
N GLU A 33 3.12 1.93 -10.28
CA GLU A 33 4.25 1.17 -10.82
C GLU A 33 4.86 1.91 -12.03
N PHE A 34 5.89 2.71 -11.77
CA PHE A 34 6.68 3.38 -12.81
C PHE A 34 7.81 2.46 -13.30
N GLU A 35 7.49 1.57 -14.24
CA GLU A 35 8.51 0.80 -14.96
C GLU A 35 8.98 1.53 -16.22
N LEU A 36 10.29 1.49 -16.48
CA LEU A 36 10.89 1.98 -17.73
C LEU A 36 11.31 0.78 -18.59
N PRO A 37 10.39 0.21 -19.41
CA PRO A 37 10.68 -0.98 -20.19
C PRO A 37 11.86 -0.76 -21.15
N GLY A 38 12.88 -1.61 -21.06
CA GLY A 38 14.11 -1.58 -21.87
C GLY A 38 15.28 -0.80 -21.26
N ALA A 39 15.17 -0.28 -20.04
CA ALA A 39 16.31 0.27 -19.30
C ALA A 39 17.17 -0.85 -18.69
N GLN A 40 18.49 -0.75 -18.81
CA GLN A 40 19.43 -1.73 -18.21
C GLN A 40 19.32 -1.83 -16.69
N SER A 41 18.90 -0.75 -16.02
CA SER A 41 18.64 -0.74 -14.59
C SER A 41 17.41 -1.56 -14.20
N GLN A 42 16.40 -1.61 -15.08
CA GLN A 42 15.20 -2.44 -14.87
C GLN A 42 15.58 -3.92 -15.01
N GLU A 43 16.31 -4.30 -16.05
CA GLU A 43 16.78 -5.68 -16.22
C GLU A 43 17.66 -6.16 -15.05
N ALA A 44 18.44 -5.27 -14.44
CA ALA A 44 19.20 -5.59 -13.23
C ALA A 44 18.30 -5.79 -11.99
N LEU A 45 17.23 -4.99 -11.85
CA LEU A 45 16.21 -5.14 -10.81
C LEU A 45 15.39 -6.42 -11.01
N ASP A 46 14.94 -6.70 -12.23
CA ASP A 46 14.19 -7.91 -12.57
C ASP A 46 15.02 -9.17 -12.28
N ASN A 47 16.33 -9.14 -12.58
CA ASN A 47 17.25 -10.23 -12.23
C ASN A 47 17.49 -10.35 -10.71
N LEU A 48 17.49 -9.24 -9.99
CA LEU A 48 17.57 -9.24 -8.53
C LEU A 48 16.30 -9.86 -7.93
N GLU A 49 15.13 -9.54 -8.47
CA GLU A 49 13.83 -10.15 -8.11
C GLU A 49 13.81 -11.66 -8.32
N LEU A 50 14.31 -12.11 -9.47
CA LEU A 50 14.39 -13.55 -9.78
C LEU A 50 15.38 -14.30 -8.89
N THR A 51 16.45 -13.63 -8.44
CA THR A 51 17.51 -14.28 -7.65
C THR A 51 17.28 -14.17 -6.14
N PHE A 52 16.66 -13.08 -5.69
CA PHE A 52 16.36 -12.78 -4.30
C PHE A 52 14.93 -12.21 -4.18
N PRO A 53 13.90 -13.04 -4.39
CA PRO A 53 12.50 -12.59 -4.31
C PRO A 53 12.15 -11.99 -2.95
N GLN A 54 12.84 -12.42 -1.88
CA GLN A 54 12.61 -11.93 -0.52
C GLN A 54 12.94 -10.44 -0.29
N VAL A 55 13.66 -9.78 -1.20
CA VAL A 55 14.00 -8.34 -1.06
C VAL A 55 13.21 -7.42 -1.96
N SER A 56 12.39 -7.96 -2.87
CA SER A 56 11.55 -7.17 -3.77
C SER A 56 10.13 -6.93 -3.25
N GLY A 57 9.71 -7.72 -2.25
CA GLY A 57 8.41 -7.56 -1.60
C GLY A 57 8.24 -6.21 -0.89
N GLY A 58 7.00 -5.74 -0.84
CA GLY A 58 6.62 -4.53 -0.08
C GLY A 58 6.83 -4.71 1.43
N ARG A 59 7.20 -3.63 2.12
CA ARG A 59 7.30 -3.63 3.59
C ARG A 59 6.17 -2.81 4.22
N GLY A 60 5.39 -3.44 5.09
CA GLY A 60 4.44 -2.77 5.98
C GLY A 60 5.02 -2.60 7.39
N GLN A 61 4.72 -1.47 8.05
CA GLN A 61 5.08 -1.24 9.46
C GLN A 61 3.83 -0.85 10.25
N LEU A 62 3.58 -1.55 11.36
CA LEU A 62 2.50 -1.25 12.30
C LEU A 62 3.11 -0.70 13.60
N THR A 63 2.68 0.48 14.03
CA THR A 63 3.11 1.07 15.30
C THR A 63 2.01 0.93 16.34
N ILE A 64 2.34 0.31 17.48
CA ILE A 64 1.45 0.16 18.63
C ILE A 64 1.83 1.20 19.68
N VAL A 65 0.83 1.87 20.24
CA VAL A 65 1.04 2.92 21.26
C VAL A 65 0.29 2.54 22.52
N ALA A 66 1.01 2.50 23.65
CA ALA A 66 0.44 2.26 24.96
C ALA A 66 -0.39 3.47 25.45
N PRO A 67 -1.48 3.25 26.20
CA PRO A 67 -2.12 4.31 26.98
C PRO A 67 -1.16 4.93 28.00
N ASP A 68 -1.43 6.17 28.42
CA ASP A 68 -0.62 6.86 29.43
C ASP A 68 -0.50 6.04 30.73
N GLY A 69 0.74 5.72 31.11
CA GLY A 69 1.04 4.97 32.34
C GLY A 69 0.93 3.44 32.20
N ALA A 70 0.67 2.91 31.01
CA ALA A 70 0.73 1.48 30.71
C ALA A 70 2.10 1.09 30.13
N ASP A 71 2.57 -0.12 30.44
CA ASP A 71 3.81 -0.69 29.89
C ASP A 71 3.47 -1.80 28.89
N LEU A 72 3.98 -1.72 27.67
CA LEU A 72 3.75 -2.73 26.64
C LEU A 72 4.43 -4.08 26.98
N ASN A 73 5.32 -4.11 27.97
CA ASN A 73 5.94 -5.34 28.45
C ASN A 73 5.03 -6.15 29.38
N ASP A 74 3.92 -5.58 29.85
CA ASP A 74 2.96 -6.33 30.65
C ASP A 74 2.31 -7.44 29.79
N GLU A 75 2.11 -8.63 30.37
CA GLU A 75 1.55 -9.78 29.65
C GLU A 75 0.17 -9.48 29.02
N GLU A 76 -0.58 -8.55 29.61
CA GLU A 76 -1.88 -8.11 29.10
C GLU A 76 -1.77 -7.50 27.69
N TYR A 77 -0.67 -6.82 27.36
CA TYR A 77 -0.43 -6.18 26.06
C TYR A 77 0.47 -7.02 25.16
N LYS A 78 1.48 -7.67 25.74
CA LYS A 78 2.43 -8.50 24.99
C LYS A 78 1.72 -9.63 24.25
N LYS A 79 0.87 -10.39 24.94
CA LYS A 79 0.22 -11.57 24.36
C LYS A 79 -0.67 -11.24 23.14
N PRO A 80 -1.56 -10.23 23.19
CA PRO A 80 -2.31 -9.83 21.99
C PRO A 80 -1.43 -9.35 20.83
N ILE A 81 -0.28 -8.72 21.09
CA ILE A 81 0.64 -8.25 20.05
C ILE A 81 1.34 -9.43 19.38
N GLU A 82 1.79 -10.41 20.15
CA GLU A 82 2.37 -11.65 19.61
C GLU A 82 1.34 -12.45 18.81
N GLU A 83 0.12 -12.63 19.35
CA GLU A 83 -0.96 -13.30 18.61
C GLU A 83 -1.35 -12.56 17.31
N ALA A 84 -1.18 -11.24 17.25
CA ALA A 84 -1.42 -10.46 16.04
C ALA A 84 -0.29 -10.65 15.02
N ALA A 85 0.97 -10.71 15.47
CA ALA A 85 2.10 -11.01 14.61
C ALA A 85 1.99 -12.41 13.99
N ASP A 86 1.65 -13.42 14.79
CA ASP A 86 1.45 -14.80 14.32
C ASP A 86 0.34 -14.87 13.26
N LYS A 87 -0.79 -14.19 13.50
CA LYS A 87 -1.90 -14.13 12.52
C LYS A 87 -1.52 -13.43 11.23
N LEU A 88 -0.60 -12.47 11.28
CA LEU A 88 -0.12 -11.78 10.08
C LEU A 88 0.81 -12.68 9.27
N GLU A 89 1.64 -13.48 9.93
CA GLU A 89 2.51 -14.47 9.28
C GLU A 89 1.72 -15.60 8.60
N ASP A 90 0.56 -15.98 9.14
CA ASP A 90 -0.31 -17.02 8.59
C ASP A 90 -0.96 -16.68 7.23
N TYR A 91 -0.82 -15.44 6.72
CA TYR A 91 -1.38 -15.08 5.41
C TYR A 91 -0.48 -15.54 4.25
N ASP A 92 -1.09 -16.19 3.24
CA ASP A 92 -0.40 -16.73 2.06
C ASP A 92 0.49 -15.74 1.27
N HIS A 93 0.30 -14.43 1.47
CA HIS A 93 1.03 -13.36 0.78
C HIS A 93 2.03 -12.63 1.69
N VAL A 94 2.27 -13.14 2.90
CA VAL A 94 3.22 -12.58 3.85
C VAL A 94 4.41 -13.54 3.97
N ASP A 95 5.58 -13.09 3.49
CA ASP A 95 6.81 -13.88 3.58
C ASP A 95 7.40 -13.94 5.01
N GLY A 96 6.94 -13.06 5.90
CA GLY A 96 7.28 -13.08 7.32
C GLY A 96 6.75 -11.86 8.07
N ALA A 97 6.45 -12.05 9.36
CA ALA A 97 6.09 -10.98 10.29
C ALA A 97 7.11 -10.95 11.44
N MET A 98 7.56 -9.75 11.83
CA MET A 98 8.47 -9.58 12.97
C MET A 98 7.73 -8.98 14.16
N SER A 99 7.87 -9.62 15.32
CA SER A 99 7.35 -9.12 16.59
C SER A 99 8.35 -8.16 17.24
N PRO A 100 7.89 -7.07 17.90
CA PRO A 100 8.77 -6.18 18.65
C PRO A 100 9.43 -6.82 19.88
N TYR A 101 9.04 -8.05 20.22
CA TYR A 101 9.59 -8.84 21.33
C TYR A 101 10.48 -9.99 20.86
N ASP A 102 10.78 -10.09 19.57
CA ASP A 102 11.67 -11.12 19.02
C ASP A 102 13.09 -10.94 19.59
N ASP A 103 13.68 -12.03 20.08
CA ASP A 103 15.02 -12.09 20.67
C ASP A 103 16.12 -11.63 19.69
N MET A 104 15.84 -11.62 18.37
CA MET A 104 16.75 -11.15 17.33
C MET A 104 16.69 -9.63 17.07
N ILE A 105 15.85 -8.88 17.78
CA ILE A 105 15.66 -7.43 17.60
C ILE A 105 15.94 -6.69 18.93
N ASP A 106 16.95 -5.82 18.92
CA ASP A 106 17.30 -4.97 20.06
C ASP A 106 16.84 -3.52 19.82
N GLY A 107 16.05 -2.95 20.74
CA GLY A 107 15.61 -1.56 20.72
C GLY A 107 14.25 -1.24 20.05
N SER A 108 13.36 -2.21 19.87
CA SER A 108 12.03 -2.06 19.25
C SER A 108 10.89 -1.62 20.19
N ILE A 109 11.15 -1.50 21.50
CA ILE A 109 10.18 -1.12 22.54
C ILE A 109 10.71 0.00 23.42
#